data_AF-A0A1I8CUV6-F1
#
_entry.id   AF-A0A1I8CUV6-F1
#
_cell.length_a   1.000
_cell.length_b   1.000
_cell.length_c   1.000
_cell.angle_alpha   90.00
_cell.angle_beta   90.00
_cell.angle_gamma   90.00
#
_symmetry.space_group_name_H-M   'P 1'
#
loop_
_entity.id
_entity.type
_entity.pdbx_description
1 polymer ?
#
loop_
_entity_poly.entity_id
_entity_poly.type
_entity_poly.pdbx_seq_one_letter_code
_entity_poly.pdbx_strand_id
1 'polypeptide(L)'
;MSAKFFTCILILALANTYFVNAERSEICNMCNYIIGVAEKHFTQNEPESDLMKLLTQGCYYLGNSGGGQIVGPCLDLIHKNIDTLYSDFQSGMNAWTLCNQQKLCTAADTNPNLLL
;
A
#
# COMPACT_ATOMS: atom_id res chain seq x y z
N MET A 1 4.91 -23.81 37.54
CA MET A 1 5.01 -23.02 36.30
C MET A 1 4.94 -21.55 36.69
N SER A 2 6.05 -20.82 36.59
CA SER A 2 6.26 -19.51 37.23
C SER A 2 5.49 -18.39 36.54
N ALA A 3 4.90 -17.47 37.32
CA ALA A 3 4.21 -16.26 36.82
C ALA A 3 5.07 -15.44 35.85
N LYS A 4 6.41 -15.49 36.00
CA LYS A 4 7.38 -14.81 35.12
C LYS A 4 7.34 -15.32 33.67
N PHE A 5 6.93 -16.57 33.47
CA PHE A 5 6.80 -17.18 32.13
C PHE A 5 5.59 -16.63 31.39
N PHE A 6 4.46 -16.47 32.09
CA PHE A 6 3.25 -15.85 31.53
C PHE A 6 3.44 -14.37 31.21
N THR A 7 4.18 -13.64 32.05
CA THR A 7 4.50 -12.23 31.79
C THR A 7 5.36 -12.07 30.53
N CYS A 8 6.34 -12.94 30.29
CA CYS A 8 7.14 -12.91 29.05
C CYS A 8 6.32 -13.21 27.80
N ILE A 9 5.42 -14.19 27.85
CA ILE A 9 4.54 -14.53 26.71
C ILE A 9 3.62 -13.35 26.36
N LEU A 10 3.07 -12.66 27.37
CA LEU A 10 2.23 -11.48 27.15
C LEU A 10 3.03 -10.32 26.55
N ILE A 11 4.24 -10.06 27.04
CA ILE A 11 5.11 -9.00 26.49
C ILE A 11 5.47 -9.29 25.03
N LEU A 12 5.81 -10.54 24.69
CA LEU A 12 6.13 -10.95 23.31
C LEU A 12 4.92 -10.86 22.38
N ALA A 13 3.73 -11.26 22.84
CA ALA A 13 2.51 -11.15 22.05
C ALA A 13 2.17 -9.70 21.75
N LEU A 14 2.27 -8.81 22.75
CA LEU A 14 2.02 -7.38 22.58
C LEU A 14 3.03 -6.75 21.63
N ALA A 15 4.33 -7.00 21.81
CA ALA A 15 5.37 -6.51 20.91
C ALA A 15 5.08 -6.91 19.45
N ASN A 16 4.77 -8.18 19.19
CA ASN A 16 4.42 -8.65 17.85
C ASN A 16 3.20 -7.92 17.26
N THR A 17 2.17 -7.66 18.06
CA THR A 17 1.01 -6.89 17.56
C THR A 17 1.37 -5.44 17.21
N TYR A 18 2.26 -4.79 17.96
CA TYR A 18 2.70 -3.43 17.63
C TYR A 18 3.50 -3.39 16.33
N PHE A 19 4.45 -4.31 16.13
CA PHE A 19 5.27 -4.36 14.91
C PHE A 19 4.42 -4.65 13.66
N VAL A 20 3.47 -5.59 13.75
CA VAL A 20 2.58 -5.94 12.63
C VAL A 20 1.72 -4.75 12.18
N ASN A 21 1.29 -3.88 13.11
CA ASN A 21 0.50 -2.70 12.76
C ASN A 21 1.34 -1.61 12.08
N ALA A 22 2.61 -1.44 12.46
CA ALA A 22 3.50 -0.46 11.85
C ALA A 22 3.82 -0.82 10.38
N GLU A 23 4.16 -2.09 10.12
CA GLU A 23 4.43 -2.59 8.76
C GLU A 23 3.18 -2.50 7.87
N ARG A 24 2.00 -2.84 8.42
CA ARG A 24 0.74 -2.75 7.69
C ARG A 24 0.42 -1.31 7.26
N SER A 25 0.67 -0.34 8.13
CA SER A 25 0.48 1.07 7.80
C SER A 25 1.41 1.52 6.67
N GLU A 26 2.65 1.03 6.65
CA GLU A 26 3.60 1.30 5.56
C GLU A 26 3.13 0.72 4.21
N ILE A 27 2.61 -0.51 4.22
CA ILE A 27 2.05 -1.16 3.02
C ILE A 27 0.81 -0.42 2.51
N CYS A 28 -0.07 0.03 3.41
CA CYS A 28 -1.23 0.84 3.04
C CYS A 28 -0.79 2.18 2.42
N ASN A 29 0.19 2.85 3.02
CA ASN A 29 0.72 4.12 2.50
C ASN A 29 1.37 3.95 1.13
N MET A 30 2.15 2.88 0.94
CA MET A 30 2.72 2.53 -0.36
C MET A 30 1.63 2.33 -1.41
N CYS A 31 0.61 1.54 -1.09
CA CYS A 31 -0.48 1.27 -2.03
C CYS A 31 -1.18 2.58 -2.44
N ASN A 32 -1.56 3.41 -1.46
CA ASN A 32 -2.23 4.67 -1.75
C ASN A 32 -1.36 5.60 -2.58
N TYR A 33 -0.06 5.67 -2.29
CA TYR A 33 0.87 6.47 -3.08
C TYR A 33 0.95 5.99 -4.52
N ILE A 34 1.25 4.70 -4.73
CA ILE A 34 1.52 4.21 -6.08
C ILE A 34 0.26 4.16 -6.95
N ILE A 35 -0.88 3.78 -6.37
CA ILE A 35 -2.16 3.79 -7.08
C ILE A 35 -2.64 5.23 -7.28
N GLY A 36 -2.33 6.15 -6.35
CA GLY A 36 -2.60 7.58 -6.53
C GLY A 36 -1.82 8.20 -7.69
N VAL A 37 -0.60 7.73 -7.97
CA VAL A 37 0.13 8.12 -9.19
C VAL A 37 -0.62 7.65 -10.45
N ALA A 38 -1.13 6.41 -10.44
CA ALA A 38 -1.92 5.88 -11.56
C ALA A 38 -3.24 6.65 -11.75
N GLU A 39 -3.95 6.94 -10.65
CA GLU A 39 -5.19 7.69 -10.65
C GLU A 39 -4.97 9.10 -11.21
N LYS A 40 -3.90 9.77 -10.77
CA LYS A 40 -3.53 11.09 -11.30
C LYS A 40 -3.24 11.04 -12.80
N HIS A 41 -2.41 10.09 -13.24
CA HIS A 41 -2.08 9.89 -14.64
C HIS A 41 -3.35 9.69 -15.50
N PHE A 42 -4.31 8.89 -15.01
CA PHE A 42 -5.62 8.73 -15.62
C PHE A 42 -6.41 10.05 -15.69
N THR A 43 -6.52 10.80 -14.59
CA THR A 43 -7.26 12.08 -14.57
C THR A 43 -6.67 13.15 -15.49
N GLN A 44 -5.38 13.03 -15.81
CA GLN A 44 -4.67 13.91 -16.74
C GLN A 44 -4.86 13.50 -18.21
N ASN A 45 -5.61 12.42 -18.48
CA ASN A 45 -5.81 11.81 -19.80
C ASN A 45 -4.49 11.36 -20.46
N GLU A 46 -3.53 10.92 -19.65
CA GLU A 46 -2.25 10.43 -20.15
C GLU A 46 -2.39 8.97 -20.67
N PRO A 47 -1.67 8.57 -21.74
CA PRO A 47 -1.82 7.26 -22.35
C PRO A 47 -1.37 6.11 -21.45
N GLU A 48 -2.18 5.06 -21.33
CA GLU A 48 -1.89 3.88 -20.50
C GLU A 48 -0.55 3.19 -20.84
N SER A 49 -0.06 3.33 -22.08
CA SER A 49 1.21 2.74 -22.54
C SER A 49 2.41 3.13 -21.69
N ASP A 50 2.38 4.29 -21.03
CA ASP A 50 3.47 4.75 -20.17
C ASP A 50 3.28 4.40 -18.69
N LEU A 51 2.07 3.95 -18.31
CA LEU A 51 1.68 3.73 -16.92
C LEU A 51 2.54 2.68 -16.23
N MET A 52 2.72 1.51 -16.86
CA MET A 52 3.53 0.42 -16.29
C MET A 52 4.95 0.90 -15.94
N LYS A 53 5.56 1.66 -16.86
CA LYS A 53 6.91 2.18 -16.65
C LYS A 53 6.94 3.21 -15.52
N LEU A 54 5.98 4.15 -15.51
CA LEU A 54 5.85 5.17 -14.47
C LEU A 54 5.70 4.54 -13.07
N LEU A 55 4.78 3.59 -12.92
CA LEU A 55 4.53 2.93 -11.64
C LEU A 55 5.73 2.07 -11.21
N THR A 56 6.35 1.35 -12.13
CA THR A 56 7.57 0.57 -11.84
C THR A 56 8.69 1.47 -11.30
N GLN A 57 8.91 2.63 -11.93
CA GLN A 57 9.89 3.61 -11.45
C GLN A 57 9.51 4.18 -10.08
N GLY A 58 8.22 4.44 -9.85
CA GLY A 58 7.69 4.84 -8.55
C GLY A 58 8.02 3.84 -7.43
N CYS A 59 7.87 2.53 -7.69
CA CYS A 59 8.23 1.50 -6.71
C CYS A 59 9.71 1.49 -6.35
N TYR A 60 10.61 1.65 -7.33
CA TYR A 60 12.04 1.74 -7.04
C TYR A 60 12.40 3.03 -6.28
N TYR A 61 11.73 4.13 -6.57
CA TYR A 61 11.90 5.38 -5.83
C TYR A 61 11.49 5.23 -4.35
N LEU A 62 10.35 4.57 -4.07
CA LEU A 62 9.92 4.23 -2.72
C LEU A 62 10.94 3.33 -2.02
N GLY A 63 11.45 2.31 -2.72
CA GLY A 63 12.50 1.43 -2.21
C GLY A 63 13.75 2.14 -1.74
N ASN A 64 14.24 3.09 -2.54
CA ASN A 64 15.42 3.87 -2.21
C ASN A 64 15.20 4.78 -0.98
N SER A 65 13.94 5.17 -0.72
CA SER A 65 13.57 6.02 0.41
C SER A 65 13.28 5.25 1.70
N GLY A 66 12.83 3.98 1.59
CA GLY A 66 12.30 3.17 2.69
C GLY A 66 13.05 1.87 3.01
N GLY A 67 14.33 1.75 2.65
CA GLY A 67 15.15 0.58 3.00
C GLY A 67 14.94 -0.64 2.10
N GLY A 68 14.41 -0.45 0.89
CA GLY A 68 14.39 -1.43 -0.20
C GLY A 68 13.34 -2.55 -0.09
N GLN A 69 12.84 -2.85 1.12
CA GLN A 69 11.92 -3.96 1.37
C GLN A 69 10.55 -3.77 0.72
N ILE A 70 10.15 -2.52 0.46
CA ILE A 70 8.85 -2.18 -0.13
C ILE A 70 8.77 -2.39 -1.66
N VAL A 71 9.92 -2.54 -2.36
CA VAL A 71 9.95 -2.62 -3.83
C VAL A 71 9.18 -3.84 -4.33
N GLY A 72 9.43 -5.02 -3.77
CA GLY A 72 8.77 -6.26 -4.19
C GLY A 72 7.24 -6.18 -4.07
N PRO A 73 6.70 -5.90 -2.87
CA PRO A 73 5.26 -5.72 -2.66
C PRO A 73 4.62 -4.66 -3.57
N CYS A 74 5.35 -3.57 -3.85
CA CYS A 74 4.89 -2.51 -4.74
C CYS A 74 4.79 -2.98 -6.20
N LEU A 75 5.80 -3.67 -6.71
CA LEU A 75 5.78 -4.23 -8.07
C LEU A 75 4.69 -5.31 -8.21
N ASP A 76 4.50 -6.16 -7.21
CA ASP A 76 3.44 -7.17 -7.20
C ASP A 76 2.04 -6.53 -7.25
N LEU A 77 1.84 -5.44 -6.51
CA LEU A 77 0.60 -4.67 -6.56
C LEU A 77 0.34 -4.13 -7.97
N ILE A 78 1.35 -3.56 -8.63
CA ILE A 78 1.22 -3.06 -10.01
C ILE A 78 0.88 -4.20 -10.96
N HIS A 79 1.69 -5.25 -11.00
CA HIS A 79 1.52 -6.35 -11.95
C HIS A 79 0.14 -7.01 -11.83
N LYS A 80 -0.42 -7.06 -10.63
CA LYS A 80 -1.74 -7.65 -10.39
C LYS A 80 -2.91 -6.78 -10.86
N ASN A 81 -2.75 -5.46 -10.93
CA ASN A 81 -3.87 -4.53 -11.15
C ASN A 81 -3.71 -3.65 -12.40
N ILE A 82 -2.54 -3.63 -13.04
CA ILE A 82 -2.26 -2.75 -14.19
C ILE A 82 -3.30 -2.87 -15.31
N ASP A 83 -3.74 -4.10 -15.61
CA ASP A 83 -4.67 -4.36 -16.71
C ASP A 83 -6.11 -3.88 -16.44
N THR A 84 -6.48 -3.66 -15.18
CA THR A 84 -7.84 -3.21 -14.80
C THR A 84 -7.87 -1.78 -14.29
N LEU A 85 -6.73 -1.23 -13.87
CA LEU A 85 -6.61 0.07 -13.21
C LEU A 85 -7.37 1.18 -13.93
N TYR A 86 -7.24 1.27 -15.25
CA TYR A 86 -7.94 2.31 -16.04
C TYR A 86 -9.45 2.11 -16.05
N SER A 87 -9.93 0.87 -16.20
CA SER A 87 -11.36 0.57 -16.13
C SER A 87 -11.93 0.79 -14.72
N ASP A 88 -11.13 0.51 -13.69
CA ASP A 88 -11.48 0.75 -12.30
C ASP A 88 -11.65 2.25 -12.05
N PHE A 89 -10.71 3.08 -12.53
CA PHE A 89 -10.82 4.54 -12.45
C PHE A 89 -11.98 5.11 -13.25
N GLN A 90 -12.26 4.59 -14.45
CA GLN A 90 -13.44 4.95 -15.23
C GLN A 90 -14.75 4.65 -14.49
N SER A 91 -14.77 3.59 -13.68
CA SER A 91 -15.91 3.23 -12.83
C SER A 91 -16.05 4.09 -11.56
N GLY A 92 -15.13 5.03 -11.33
CA GLY A 92 -15.12 5.91 -10.16
C GLY A 92 -14.38 5.32 -8.95
N MET A 93 -13.64 4.22 -9.12
CA MET A 93 -12.74 3.74 -8.09
C MET A 93 -11.58 4.72 -7.90
N ASN A 94 -11.10 4.87 -6.67
CA ASN A 94 -9.91 5.66 -6.33
C ASN A 94 -8.88 4.80 -5.59
N ALA A 95 -7.69 5.35 -5.38
CA ALA A 95 -6.59 4.65 -4.72
C ALA A 95 -6.99 4.04 -3.36
N TRP A 96 -7.68 4.81 -2.50
CA TRP A 96 -8.12 4.32 -1.20
C TRP A 96 -9.03 3.09 -1.32
N THR A 97 -10.00 3.14 -2.23
CA THR A 97 -10.97 2.06 -2.44
C THR A 97 -10.25 0.79 -2.93
N LEU A 98 -9.35 0.94 -3.90
CA LEU A 98 -8.56 -0.17 -4.44
C LEU A 98 -7.67 -0.78 -3.34
N CYS A 99 -6.97 0.05 -2.56
CA CYS A 99 -6.06 -0.43 -1.51
C CYS A 99 -6.79 -1.17 -0.37
N ASN A 100 -8.02 -0.75 -0.04
CA ASN A 100 -8.88 -1.48 0.88
C ASN A 100 -9.39 -2.80 0.27
N GLN A 101 -9.78 -2.80 -1.01
CA GLN A 101 -10.20 -4.01 -1.71
C GLN A 101 -9.08 -5.05 -1.80
N GLN A 102 -7.83 -4.63 -2.01
CA GLN A 102 -6.65 -5.49 -1.97
C GLN A 102 -6.25 -5.89 -0.53
N LYS A 103 -6.97 -5.42 0.49
CA LYS A 103 -6.72 -5.66 1.93
C LYS A 103 -5.34 -5.18 2.40
N LEU A 104 -4.77 -4.22 1.67
CA LEU A 104 -3.51 -3.57 2.01
C LEU A 104 -3.73 -2.45 3.03
N CYS A 105 -4.93 -1.87 3.04
CA CYS A 105 -5.42 -0.97 4.09
C CYS A 105 -6.53 -1.61 4.93
N THR A 106 -6.71 -1.08 6.13
CA THR A 106 -7.72 -1.48 7.11
C THR A 106 -8.39 -0.24 7.70
N ALA A 107 -9.42 -0.47 8.51
CA ALA A 107 -10.09 0.62 9.24
C ALA A 107 -9.20 1.34 10.27
N ALA A 108 -8.04 0.78 10.62
CA ALA A 108 -7.07 1.43 11.49
C ALA A 108 -6.16 2.42 10.74
N ASP A 109 -6.13 2.36 9.40
CA ASP A 109 -5.32 3.22 8.56
C ASP A 109 -6.05 4.55 8.25
N THR A 110 -5.29 5.61 7.98
CA THR A 110 -5.85 6.92 7.63
C THR A 110 -6.10 7.01 6.13
N ASN A 111 -7.29 7.46 5.73
CA ASN A 111 -7.60 7.73 4.33
C ASN A 111 -6.98 9.06 3.89
N PRO A 112 -5.99 9.07 2.98
CA PRO A 112 -5.33 10.30 2.55
C PRO A 112 -6.26 11.21 1.74
N ASN A 113 -7.32 10.67 1.13
CA ASN A 113 -8.28 11.45 0.34
C ASN A 113 -9.19 12.35 1.20
N LEU A 114 -9.20 12.18 2.53
CA LEU A 114 -9.93 13.05 3.46
C LEU A 114 -9.08 14.21 4.00
N LEU A 115 -7.80 14.26 3.63
CA LEU A 115 -6.85 15.29 4.07
C LEU A 115 -6.65 16.41 3.04
N LEU A 116 -7.45 16.40 1.96
CA LEU A 116 -7.43 17.37 0.85
C LEU A 116 -8.79 18.07 0.73
#